data_AF-A0A7X1RGJ2-F1
#
_entry.id   AF-A0A7X1RGJ2-F1
#
_cell.length_a   1.000
_cell.length_b   1.000
_cell.length_c   1.000
_cell.angle_alpha   90.00
_cell.angle_beta   90.00
_cell.angle_gamma   90.00
#
_symmetry.space_group_name_H-M   'P 1'
#
loop_
_entity.id
_entity.type
_entity.pdbx_description
1 polymer ?
#
loop_
_entity_poly.entity_id
_entity_poly.type
_entity_poly.pdbx_seq_one_letter_code
_entity_poly.pdbx_strand_id
1 'polypeptide(L)'
;MENRYRTNLKKVFLSDSELSQLKHYIDQSGCQSFSEYARRTLLDPGMNFITIDTTGYQDLVFELKRIGNNINQIARSVNQSQLISSKELQDLKKGIDDLISEVEKEFSVQAKKLREFYGHH
;
A
#
# COMPACT_ATOMS: atom_id res chain seq x y z
N MET A 1 -1.16 -47.55 -13.20
CA MET A 1 -1.32 -46.08 -13.15
C MET A 1 -2.36 -45.67 -14.19
N GLU A 2 -3.60 -46.13 -14.02
CA GLU A 2 -4.64 -45.89 -15.02
C GLU A 2 -5.56 -44.73 -14.58
N ASN A 3 -5.74 -43.77 -15.49
CA ASN A 3 -6.70 -42.66 -15.47
C ASN A 3 -6.73 -41.77 -14.22
N ARG A 4 -5.62 -41.09 -13.91
CA ARG A 4 -5.66 -39.94 -13.00
C ARG A 4 -6.41 -38.78 -13.65
N TYR A 5 -7.48 -38.29 -13.02
CA TYR A 5 -8.16 -37.06 -13.41
C TYR A 5 -7.25 -35.82 -13.38
N ARG A 6 -6.29 -35.77 -12.43
CA ARG A 6 -5.31 -34.68 -12.29
C ARG A 6 -3.94 -35.16 -12.72
N THR A 7 -3.54 -34.80 -13.94
CA THR A 7 -2.31 -35.28 -14.60
C THR A 7 -1.14 -34.31 -14.49
N ASN A 8 -1.39 -33.03 -14.26
CA ASN A 8 -0.37 -31.99 -14.18
C ASN A 8 0.30 -31.95 -12.79
N LEU A 9 1.63 -32.08 -12.75
CA LEU A 9 2.44 -31.98 -11.54
C LEU A 9 3.18 -30.63 -11.51
N LYS A 10 3.16 -29.95 -10.35
CA LYS A 10 3.99 -28.79 -10.06
C LYS A 10 4.81 -29.08 -8.80
N LYS A 11 6.10 -28.72 -8.82
CA LYS A 11 7.03 -28.92 -7.70
C LYS A 11 7.50 -27.56 -7.20
N VAL A 12 7.66 -27.45 -5.89
CA VAL A 12 8.27 -26.31 -5.21
C VAL A 12 9.31 -26.87 -4.23
N PHE A 13 10.48 -26.24 -4.18
CA PHE A 13 11.51 -26.55 -3.19
C PHE A 13 11.37 -25.55 -2.04
N LEU A 14 11.46 -26.05 -0.81
CA LEU A 14 11.29 -25.26 0.40
C LEU A 14 12.52 -25.49 1.29
N SER A 15 12.95 -24.43 1.97
CA SER A 15 13.81 -24.54 3.14
C SER A 15 13.06 -25.23 4.30
N ASP A 16 13.80 -25.67 5.32
CA ASP A 16 13.21 -26.32 6.50
C ASP A 16 12.24 -25.39 7.25
N SER A 17 12.53 -24.09 7.27
CA SER A 17 11.65 -23.07 7.88
C SER A 17 10.34 -22.93 7.11
N GLU A 18 10.40 -22.80 5.78
CA GLU A 18 9.21 -22.70 4.93
C GLU A 18 8.37 -23.97 4.97
N LEU A 19 9.01 -25.15 5.03
CA LEU A 19 8.31 -26.42 5.19
C LEU A 19 7.59 -26.50 6.53
N SER A 20 8.20 -26.00 7.61
CA SER A 20 7.60 -25.98 8.93
C SER A 20 6.37 -25.05 8.98
N GLN A 21 6.47 -23.87 8.37
CA GLN A 21 5.35 -22.95 8.23
C GLN A 21 4.22 -23.56 7.38
N LEU A 22 4.55 -24.19 6.25
CA LEU A 22 3.58 -24.86 5.39
C LEU A 22 2.80 -25.94 6.15
N LYS A 23 3.49 -26.77 6.93
CA LYS A 23 2.84 -27.80 7.77
C LYS A 23 1.87 -27.17 8.77
N HIS A 24 2.32 -26.14 9.48
CA HIS A 24 1.46 -25.41 10.41
C HIS A 24 0.19 -24.89 9.74
N TYR A 25 0.30 -24.27 8.56
CA TYR A 25 -0.88 -23.79 7.83
C TYR A 25 -1.79 -24.91 7.35
N ILE A 26 -1.25 -26.03 6.87
CA ILE A 26 -2.05 -27.20 6.49
C ILE A 26 -2.86 -27.70 7.69
N ASP A 27 -2.23 -27.85 8.84
CA ASP A 27 -2.86 -28.34 10.07
C ASP A 27 -4.00 -27.43 10.53
N GLN A 28 -3.81 -26.10 10.46
CA GLN A 28 -4.86 -25.12 10.80
C GLN A 28 -6.00 -25.08 9.77
N SER A 29 -5.75 -25.50 8.54
CA SER A 29 -6.70 -25.34 7.43
C SER A 29 -7.75 -26.46 7.33
N GLY A 30 -7.61 -27.54 8.10
CA GLY A 30 -8.46 -28.73 8.02
C GLY A 30 -8.34 -29.55 6.73
N CYS A 31 -7.38 -29.23 5.85
CA CYS A 31 -7.08 -30.04 4.67
C CYS A 31 -6.45 -31.37 5.06
N GLN A 32 -6.83 -32.44 4.34
CA GLN A 32 -6.34 -33.79 4.61
C GLN A 32 -4.98 -34.07 3.94
N SER A 33 -4.54 -33.20 3.03
CA SER A 33 -3.27 -33.36 2.33
C SER A 33 -2.72 -32.05 1.80
N PHE A 34 -1.41 -32.01 1.57
CA PHE A 34 -0.76 -30.91 0.85
C PHE A 34 -1.39 -30.67 -0.52
N SER A 35 -1.76 -31.72 -1.27
CA SER A 35 -2.35 -31.55 -2.59
C SER A 35 -3.71 -30.85 -2.55
N GLU A 36 -4.54 -31.15 -1.55
CA GLU A 36 -5.81 -30.45 -1.31
C GLU A 36 -5.57 -28.99 -0.92
N TYR A 37 -4.71 -28.77 0.08
CA TYR A 37 -4.34 -27.43 0.56
C TYR A 37 -3.81 -26.57 -0.59
N ALA A 38 -2.82 -27.06 -1.33
CA ALA A 38 -2.22 -26.34 -2.45
C ALA A 38 -3.25 -25.98 -3.53
N ARG A 39 -4.19 -26.88 -3.87
CA ARG A 39 -5.23 -26.54 -4.85
C ARG A 39 -6.21 -25.52 -4.31
N ARG A 40 -6.63 -25.64 -3.05
CA ARG A 40 -7.57 -24.70 -2.44
C ARG A 40 -6.94 -23.31 -2.35
N THR A 41 -5.71 -23.21 -1.86
CA THR A 41 -5.01 -21.94 -1.70
C THR A 41 -4.59 -21.34 -3.05
N LEU A 42 -3.92 -22.10 -3.93
CA LEU A 42 -3.39 -21.55 -5.19
C LEU A 42 -4.46 -21.23 -6.23
N LEU A 43 -5.66 -21.78 -6.10
CA LEU A 43 -6.79 -21.55 -7.01
C LEU A 43 -7.93 -20.78 -6.34
N ASP A 44 -7.73 -20.29 -5.11
CA ASP A 44 -8.74 -19.47 -4.42
C ASP A 44 -8.93 -18.17 -5.20
N PRO A 45 -10.12 -17.92 -5.79
CA PRO A 45 -10.40 -16.69 -6.52
C PRO A 45 -10.42 -15.45 -5.61
N GLY A 46 -10.51 -15.64 -4.28
CA GLY A 46 -10.39 -14.59 -3.28
C GLY A 46 -8.96 -14.30 -2.84
N MET A 47 -7.98 -15.13 -3.25
CA MET A 47 -6.55 -14.89 -3.00
C MET A 47 -6.05 -13.82 -3.95
N ASN A 48 -6.48 -12.59 -3.66
CA ASN A 48 -6.11 -11.40 -4.41
C ASN A 48 -4.63 -11.12 -4.18
N PHE A 49 -3.84 -11.14 -5.26
CA PHE A 49 -2.55 -10.47 -5.26
C PHE A 49 -2.83 -8.99 -5.03
N ILE A 50 -2.47 -8.48 -3.84
CA ILE A 50 -2.59 -7.06 -3.55
C ILE A 50 -1.48 -6.36 -4.33
N THR A 51 -1.81 -5.91 -5.52
CA THR A 51 -0.99 -4.91 -6.22
C THR A 51 -1.34 -3.57 -5.61
N ILE A 52 -0.52 -3.12 -4.66
CA ILE A 52 -0.63 -1.75 -4.16
C ILE A 52 -0.09 -0.83 -5.25
N ASP A 53 -1.00 -0.14 -5.93
CA ASP A 53 -0.63 0.92 -6.86
C ASP A 53 -0.10 2.13 -6.07
N THR A 54 1.22 2.28 -6.04
CA THR A 54 1.91 3.39 -5.39
C THR A 54 2.15 4.57 -6.32
N THR A 55 1.51 4.62 -7.51
CA THR A 55 1.78 5.69 -8.49
C THR A 55 1.44 7.07 -7.90
N GLY A 56 0.34 7.20 -7.16
CA GLY A 56 -0.03 8.45 -6.46
C GLY A 56 0.89 8.83 -5.29
N TYR A 57 1.72 7.90 -4.80
CA TYR A 57 2.70 8.21 -3.75
C TYR A 57 3.83 9.11 -4.29
N GLN A 58 4.20 8.96 -5.56
CA GLN A 58 5.22 9.82 -6.17
C GLN A 58 4.71 11.25 -6.37
N ASP A 59 3.44 11.41 -6.76
CA ASP A 59 2.80 12.72 -6.91
C ASP A 59 2.66 13.44 -5.55
N LEU A 60 2.28 12.71 -4.50
CA LEU A 60 2.24 13.23 -3.14
C LEU A 60 3.63 13.70 -2.67
N VAL A 61 4.67 12.88 -2.89
CA VAL A 61 6.05 13.24 -2.55
C VAL A 61 6.53 14.45 -3.34
N PHE A 62 6.10 14.60 -4.60
CA PHE A 62 6.41 15.75 -5.43
C PHE A 62 5.79 17.03 -4.88
N GLU A 63 4.51 17.01 -4.54
CA GLU A 63 3.81 18.17 -3.97
C GLU A 63 4.38 18.58 -2.60
N LEU A 64 4.73 17.61 -1.75
CA LEU A 64 5.43 17.86 -0.49
C LEU A 64 6.80 18.55 -0.70
N LYS A 65 7.58 18.10 -1.69
CA LYS A 65 8.85 18.75 -2.05
C LYS A 65 8.63 20.19 -2.52
N ARG A 66 7.57 20.45 -3.29
CA ARG A 66 7.22 21.79 -3.77
C ARG A 66 6.93 22.74 -2.61
N ILE A 67 6.19 22.28 -1.60
CA ILE A 67 5.94 23.07 -0.38
C ILE A 67 7.20 23.30 0.42
N GLY A 68 7.99 22.25 0.65
CA GLY A 68 9.27 22.40 1.35
C GLY A 68 10.16 23.46 0.70
N ASN A 69 10.16 23.51 -0.64
CA ASN A 69 10.87 24.54 -1.40
C ASN A 69 10.30 25.95 -1.20
N ASN A 70 8.96 26.11 -1.23
CA ASN A 70 8.31 27.39 -0.99
C ASN A 70 8.59 27.92 0.44
N ILE A 71 8.49 27.03 1.45
CA ILE A 71 8.83 27.36 2.84
C ILE A 71 10.30 27.79 2.93
N ASN A 72 11.23 27.06 2.29
CA ASN A 72 12.65 27.42 2.27
C ASN A 72 12.94 28.74 1.55
N GLN A 73 12.17 29.10 0.52
CA GLN A 73 12.31 30.39 -0.14
C GLN A 73 11.87 31.53 0.78
N ILE A 74 10.76 31.35 1.49
CA ILE A 74 10.25 32.34 2.43
C ILE A 74 11.21 32.51 3.61
N ALA A 75 11.72 31.41 4.16
CA ALA A 75 12.75 31.46 5.21
C ALA A 75 14.02 32.20 4.75
N ARG A 76 14.46 31.97 3.50
CA ARG A 76 15.59 32.71 2.91
C ARG A 76 15.28 34.19 2.70
N SER A 77 14.08 34.51 2.21
CA SER A 77 13.62 35.89 2.03
C SER A 77 13.61 36.64 3.36
N VAL A 78 13.01 36.06 4.41
CA VAL A 78 13.03 36.61 5.78
C VAL A 78 14.45 36.84 6.28
N ASN A 79 15.34 35.87 6.09
CA ASN A 79 16.74 35.98 6.51
C ASN A 79 17.51 37.07 5.75
N GLN A 80 17.12 37.39 4.51
CA GLN A 80 17.79 38.40 3.67
C GLN A 80 17.19 39.80 3.82
N SER A 81 15.88 39.94 3.96
CA SER A 81 15.18 41.22 4.01
C SER A 81 14.89 41.73 5.42
N GLN A 82 15.02 40.88 6.45
CA GLN A 82 14.48 41.09 7.81
C GLN A 82 12.98 41.43 7.88
N LEU A 83 12.24 41.37 6.77
CA LEU A 83 10.84 41.78 6.68
C LEU A 83 10.09 40.85 5.72
N ILE A 84 9.03 40.22 6.23
CA ILE A 84 8.06 39.50 5.42
C ILE A 84 6.93 40.46 5.05
N SER A 85 6.48 40.47 3.79
CA SER A 85 5.25 41.19 3.46
C SER A 85 4.03 40.38 3.90
N SER A 86 2.98 41.07 4.38
CA SER A 86 1.74 40.41 4.81
C SER A 86 1.08 39.57 3.70
N LYS A 87 1.35 39.91 2.43
CA LYS A 87 0.84 39.20 1.26
C LYS A 87 1.54 37.84 1.08
N GLU A 88 2.88 37.81 1.18
CA GLU A 88 3.65 36.57 1.09
C GLU A 88 3.32 35.59 2.21
N LEU A 89 3.03 36.12 3.41
CA LEU A 89 2.56 35.30 4.55
C LEU A 89 1.19 34.68 4.30
N GLN A 90 0.26 35.44 3.71
CA GLN A 90 -1.08 34.94 3.37
C GLN A 90 -1.04 33.90 2.27
N ASP A 91 -0.24 34.12 1.22
CA ASP A 91 -0.09 33.20 0.11
C ASP A 91 0.55 31.88 0.56
N LEU A 92 1.51 31.92 1.49
CA LEU A 92 2.08 30.72 2.11
C LEU A 92 1.04 29.95 2.92
N LYS A 93 0.30 30.65 3.79
CA LYS A 93 -0.70 30.02 4.65
C LYS A 93 -1.76 29.30 3.82
N LYS A 94 -2.23 29.97 2.76
CA LYS A 94 -3.17 29.40 1.81
C LYS A 94 -2.60 28.17 1.10
N GLY A 95 -1.35 28.24 0.62
CA GLY A 95 -0.71 27.10 -0.04
C GLY A 95 -0.48 25.88 0.87
N ILE A 96 -0.31 26.10 2.17
CA ILE A 96 -0.24 25.03 3.18
C ILE A 96 -1.63 24.44 3.43
N ASP A 97 -2.65 25.28 3.61
CA ASP A 97 -4.04 24.84 3.86
C ASP A 97 -4.58 24.02 2.68
N ASP A 98 -4.33 24.46 1.44
CA ASP A 98 -4.76 23.76 0.23
C ASP A 98 -4.11 22.36 0.16
N LEU A 99 -2.83 22.22 0.53
CA LEU A 99 -2.16 20.92 0.50
C LEU A 99 -2.59 19.99 1.63
N ILE A 100 -2.80 20.51 2.84
CA ILE A 100 -3.38 19.71 3.94
C ILE A 100 -4.72 19.12 3.46
N SER A 101 -5.55 19.93 2.81
CA SER A 101 -6.86 19.48 2.33
C SER A 101 -6.78 18.38 1.26
N GLU A 102 -5.83 18.46 0.32
CA GLU A 102 -5.71 17.45 -0.74
C GLU A 102 -5.12 16.14 -0.20
N VAL A 103 -4.17 16.21 0.73
CA VAL A 103 -3.62 15.04 1.42
C VAL A 103 -4.68 14.31 2.24
N GLU A 104 -5.48 15.05 3.03
CA GLU A 104 -6.56 14.47 3.82
C GLU A 104 -7.62 13.78 2.95
N LYS A 105 -7.97 14.41 1.82
CA LYS A 105 -8.94 13.88 0.86
C LYS A 105 -8.45 12.59 0.21
N GLU A 106 -7.19 12.56 -0.25
CA GLU A 106 -6.61 11.37 -0.88
C GLU A 106 -6.46 10.22 0.12
N PHE A 107 -6.01 10.51 1.34
CA PHE A 107 -5.91 9.52 2.41
C PHE A 107 -7.29 8.97 2.82
N SER A 108 -8.30 9.83 2.93
CA SER A 108 -9.69 9.45 3.23
C SER A 108 -10.28 8.52 2.17
N VAL A 109 -10.04 8.80 0.88
CA VAL A 109 -10.48 7.94 -0.24
C VAL A 109 -9.82 6.56 -0.17
N GLN A 110 -8.51 6.49 0.11
CA GLN A 110 -7.81 5.20 0.24
C GLN A 110 -8.24 4.42 1.49
N ALA A 111 -8.41 5.09 2.63
CA ALA A 111 -8.89 4.48 3.87
C ALA A 111 -10.32 3.94 3.74
N LYS A 112 -11.20 4.65 3.01
CA LYS A 112 -12.56 4.19 2.71
C LYS A 112 -12.56 2.94 1.83
N LYS A 113 -11.76 2.90 0.76
CA LYS A 113 -11.59 1.71 -0.09
C LYS A 113 -11.10 0.50 0.71
N LEU A 114 -10.14 0.71 1.63
CA LEU A 114 -9.68 -0.33 2.55
C LEU A 114 -10.79 -0.80 3.50
N ARG A 115 -11.56 0.11 4.09
CA ARG A 115 -12.69 -0.24 4.98
C ARG A 115 -13.83 -0.97 4.27
N GLU A 116 -14.19 -0.59 3.06
CA GLU A 116 -15.24 -1.30 2.29
C GLU A 116 -14.79 -2.72 1.93
N PHE A 117 -13.49 -2.91 1.73
CA PHE A 117 -12.91 -4.21 1.38
C PHE A 117 -12.73 -5.15 2.60
N TYR A 118 -12.33 -4.62 3.76
CA TYR A 118 -12.17 -5.40 5.00
C TYR A 118 -13.41 -5.37 5.92
N GLY A 119 -14.38 -4.50 5.67
CA GLY A 119 -15.54 -4.26 6.53
C GLY A 119 -16.70 -5.24 6.33
N HIS A 120 -16.58 -6.18 5.40
CA HIS A 120 -17.47 -7.33 5.32
C HIS A 120 -16.90 -8.48 6.16
N HIS A 121 -17.28 -8.47 7.43
CA HIS A 121 -17.34 -9.66 8.28
C HIS A 121 -18.80 -9.97 8.58
#